data_AF-A0A348B1J5-F1
#
_entry.id   AF-A0A348B1J5-F1
#
_cell.length_a   1.000
_cell.length_b   1.000
_cell.length_c   1.000
_cell.angle_alpha   90.00
_cell.angle_beta   90.00
_cell.angle_gamma   90.00
#
_symmetry.space_group_name_H-M   'P 1'
#
loop_
_entity.id
_entity.type
_entity.pdbx_description
1 polymer ?
#
loop_
_entity_poly.entity_id
_entity_poly.type
_entity_poly.pdbx_seq_one_letter_code
_entity_poly.pdbx_strand_id
1 'polypeptide(L)'
;METGFVKLHCWKCKSEYPLDTLFRCPKCGGILTTVYSPTKIRKRSLSRESMWDFVEALPPVEISKIVTAGEGWTPLRKLERFGAKLGLRNLFAKLETVNPTGSFKDRAASLGVSLAKQWNYRGVFTASSGNAATSVAAYSAIAGTKCAVLVRENVAEQKLLHLLLFSPEVFKVKDLFSSTSKLLEGLKKISLSVPGWRNLFMWAPVNPLLPDAYKTIAYEIFLSVGRPDFVVVPVAGGDLLYGVYKGFKEILEGGDIDQLPRMVAVQSERAAPLVRAVEQKLEFVPETPSKGTLAKAIDVSFGAEHALEAIYDSRGVAVGVKEEMISPSQIEVATSEGIFCELTSATAFEAVRELSEVGKIGKDDVVVVVTTGIGFKDYRVERTQVPLAELEEVIAALKRVTHGS
;
A
#
# COMPACT_ATOMS: atom_id res chain seq x y z
N MET A 1 2.47 16.26 24.12
CA MET A 1 3.37 15.10 23.97
C MET A 1 4.50 15.53 23.07
N GLU A 2 5.73 15.19 23.44
CA GLU A 2 6.88 15.40 22.57
C GLU A 2 6.76 14.45 21.38
N THR A 3 6.68 15.04 20.20
CA THR A 3 6.61 14.33 18.92
C THR A 3 8.05 13.99 18.54
N GLY A 4 8.31 12.79 18.03
CA GLY A 4 9.63 12.43 17.51
C GLY A 4 9.96 13.16 16.19
N PHE A 5 8.97 13.78 15.55
CA PHE A 5 9.17 14.54 14.31
C PHE A 5 10.13 15.71 14.53
N VAL A 6 11.13 15.80 13.66
CA VAL A 6 12.15 16.85 13.66
C VAL A 6 11.84 17.87 12.57
N LYS A 7 11.70 17.42 11.32
CA LYS A 7 11.57 18.31 10.16
C LYS A 7 11.03 17.62 8.91
N LEU A 8 10.48 18.43 8.01
CA LEU A 8 10.22 18.06 6.62
C LEU A 8 11.34 18.65 5.75
N HIS A 9 12.02 17.83 4.95
CA HIS A 9 13.11 18.31 4.11
C HIS A 9 13.06 17.70 2.71
N CYS A 10 13.72 18.34 1.75
CA CYS A 10 13.91 17.77 0.43
C CYS A 10 15.02 16.72 0.43
N TRP A 11 14.71 15.50 0.00
CA TRP A 11 15.68 14.41 -0.07
C TRP A 11 16.93 14.78 -0.91
N LYS A 12 16.73 15.59 -1.97
CA LYS A 12 17.76 15.99 -2.94
C LYS A 12 18.60 17.19 -2.49
N CYS A 13 17.98 18.35 -2.26
CA CYS A 13 18.71 19.58 -1.93
C CYS A 13 18.83 19.87 -0.43
N LYS A 14 18.29 18.98 0.42
CA LYS A 14 18.32 19.06 1.89
C LYS A 14 17.66 20.31 2.50
N SER A 15 17.01 21.15 1.69
CA SER A 15 16.29 22.33 2.18
C SER A 15 15.08 21.91 3.01
N GLU A 16 14.85 22.65 4.08
CA GLU A 16 13.79 22.38 5.07
C GLU A 16 12.53 23.17 4.74
N TYR A 17 11.38 22.60 5.09
CA TYR A 17 10.07 23.16 4.76
C TYR A 17 9.08 23.01 5.92
N PRO A 18 8.07 23.89 6.01
CA PRO A 18 6.94 23.71 6.92
C PRO A 18 6.25 22.36 6.73
N LEU A 19 5.76 21.75 7.81
CA LEU A 19 5.15 20.42 7.81
C LEU A 19 3.96 20.30 6.84
N ASP A 20 3.19 21.37 6.66
CA ASP A 20 2.01 21.41 5.79
C ASP A 20 2.33 21.54 4.28
N THR A 21 3.61 21.70 3.93
CA THR A 21 4.09 21.81 2.55
C THR A 21 3.66 20.59 1.71
N LEU A 22 2.98 20.86 0.61
CA LEU A 22 2.58 19.89 -0.40
C LEU A 22 3.47 19.96 -1.63
N PHE A 23 3.36 18.93 -2.45
CA PHE A 23 4.06 18.76 -3.71
C PHE A 23 5.58 18.60 -3.57
N ARG A 24 6.24 18.46 -4.72
CA ARG A 24 7.70 18.44 -4.81
C ARG A 24 8.31 19.73 -4.27
N CYS A 25 9.55 19.61 -3.80
CA CYS A 25 10.38 20.68 -3.30
C CYS A 25 10.33 21.94 -4.20
N PRO A 26 9.89 23.09 -3.69
CA PRO A 26 9.84 24.35 -4.45
C PRO A 26 11.19 24.80 -5.02
N LYS A 27 12.30 24.40 -4.39
CA LYS A 27 13.65 24.83 -4.80
C LYS A 27 14.24 23.96 -5.92
N CYS A 28 14.06 22.65 -5.87
CA CYS A 28 14.77 21.73 -6.78
C CYS A 28 13.92 20.61 -7.39
N GLY A 29 12.61 20.56 -7.12
CA GLY A 29 11.70 19.52 -7.64
C GLY A 29 11.89 18.13 -7.03
N GLY A 30 12.75 17.96 -6.02
CA GLY A 30 12.93 16.69 -5.32
C GLY A 30 11.73 16.33 -4.42
N ILE A 31 11.61 15.06 -4.05
CA ILE A 31 10.60 14.60 -3.09
C ILE A 31 10.92 15.16 -1.69
N LEU A 32 9.88 15.57 -0.97
CA LEU A 32 9.98 15.96 0.43
C LEU A 32 9.78 14.72 1.32
N THR A 33 10.57 14.60 2.39
CA THR A 33 10.54 13.49 3.33
C THR A 33 10.65 14.00 4.76
N THR A 34 9.94 13.35 5.66
CA THR A 34 9.95 13.65 7.10
C THR A 34 11.13 12.98 7.78
N VAL A 35 11.68 13.64 8.80
CA VAL A 35 12.77 13.14 9.63
C VAL A 35 12.29 13.07 11.06
N TYR A 36 12.66 11.99 11.74
CA TYR A 36 12.34 11.73 13.14
C TYR A 36 13.62 11.58 13.95
N SER A 37 13.55 11.87 15.25
CA SER A 37 14.63 11.58 16.19
C SER A 37 14.73 10.06 16.36
N PRO A 38 15.92 9.47 16.30
CA PRO A 38 16.09 8.04 16.51
C PRO A 38 15.55 7.62 17.88
N THR A 39 14.66 6.64 17.90
CA THR A 39 14.07 6.11 19.11
C THR A 39 13.76 4.63 18.93
N LYS A 40 13.78 3.88 20.03
CA LYS A 40 13.39 2.47 20.01
C LYS A 40 11.90 2.33 19.73
N ILE A 41 11.55 1.45 18.83
CA ILE A 41 10.14 1.23 18.46
C ILE A 41 9.45 0.42 19.55
N ARG A 42 8.41 0.99 20.16
CA ARG A 42 7.60 0.36 21.21
C ARG A 42 6.12 0.57 20.94
N LYS A 43 5.30 -0.45 21.18
CA LYS A 43 3.84 -0.29 21.23
C LYS A 43 3.50 0.55 22.46
N ARG A 44 2.83 1.69 22.26
CA ARG A 44 2.08 2.33 23.35
C ARG A 44 0.68 1.76 23.37
N SER A 45 0.08 1.68 24.56
CA SER A 45 -1.35 1.44 24.66
C SER A 45 -2.03 2.79 24.64
N LEU A 46 -2.39 3.28 23.45
CA LEU A 46 -3.47 4.25 23.37
C LEU A 46 -4.79 3.49 23.53
N SER A 47 -5.85 4.17 23.96
CA SER A 47 -7.16 3.53 24.24
C SER A 47 -7.83 2.88 23.03
N ARG A 48 -7.20 2.93 21.84
CA ARG A 48 -7.68 2.37 20.57
C ARG A 48 -6.50 1.69 19.88
N GLU A 49 -6.43 0.36 19.94
CA GLU A 49 -5.41 -0.42 19.22
C GLU A 49 -5.46 -0.08 17.73
N SER A 50 -4.49 0.70 17.27
CA SER A 50 -4.40 1.18 15.89
C SER A 50 -2.96 1.59 15.57
N MET A 51 -2.69 1.95 14.31
CA MET A 51 -1.39 2.49 13.91
C MET A 51 -0.97 3.72 14.74
N TRP A 52 -1.93 4.42 15.38
CA TRP A 52 -1.67 5.56 16.25
C TRP A 52 -0.97 5.19 17.56
N ASP A 53 -0.87 3.90 17.91
CA ASP A 53 0.01 3.45 18.99
C ASP A 53 1.49 3.82 18.76
N PHE A 54 1.84 4.20 17.52
CA PHE A 54 3.13 4.74 17.11
C PHE A 54 3.10 6.26 16.88
N VAL A 55 2.21 7.02 17.55
CA VAL A 55 1.99 8.47 17.32
C VAL A 55 3.26 9.31 17.34
N GLU A 56 4.27 8.96 18.15
CA GLU A 56 5.53 9.72 18.22
C GLU A 56 6.39 9.58 16.98
N ALA A 57 6.22 8.48 16.25
CA ALA A 57 6.84 8.25 14.97
C ALA A 57 5.98 8.77 13.81
N LEU A 58 4.79 9.32 14.03
CA LEU A 58 3.96 9.85 12.96
C LEU A 58 4.04 11.38 12.90
N PRO A 59 3.64 12.01 11.77
CA PRO A 59 3.52 13.45 11.72
C PRO A 59 2.66 13.96 12.88
N PRO A 60 3.03 15.09 13.50
CA PRO A 60 2.42 15.50 14.75
C PRO A 60 0.94 15.85 14.59
N VAL A 61 0.11 15.13 15.35
CA VAL A 61 -1.34 15.30 15.45
C VAL A 61 -1.72 15.25 16.92
N GLU A 62 -2.53 16.19 17.38
CA GLU A 62 -3.07 16.14 18.74
C GLU A 62 -3.99 14.92 18.92
N ILE A 63 -3.93 14.23 20.07
CA ILE A 63 -4.76 13.03 20.32
C ILE A 63 -6.25 13.30 20.05
N SER A 64 -6.76 14.46 20.43
CA SER A 64 -8.17 14.87 20.23
C SER A 64 -8.54 15.08 18.75
N LYS A 65 -7.54 15.25 17.88
CA LYS A 65 -7.67 15.45 16.43
C LYS A 65 -7.46 14.17 15.63
N ILE A 66 -7.04 13.07 16.27
CA ILE A 66 -6.92 11.76 15.63
C ILE A 66 -8.30 11.27 15.15
N VAL A 67 -8.34 10.85 13.90
CA VAL A 67 -9.46 10.19 13.24
C VAL A 67 -9.02 8.77 12.94
N THR A 68 -9.63 7.78 13.58
CA THR A 68 -9.25 6.37 13.45
C THR A 68 -10.48 5.48 13.45
N ALA A 69 -10.41 4.37 12.72
CA ALA A 69 -11.36 3.25 12.77
C ALA A 69 -10.71 1.96 13.30
N GLY A 70 -9.54 2.05 13.93
CA GLY A 70 -8.79 0.88 14.40
C GLY A 70 -7.91 0.25 13.30
N GLU A 71 -7.55 1.00 12.26
CA GLU A 71 -6.60 0.56 11.26
C GLU A 71 -5.21 0.33 11.83
N GLY A 72 -4.50 -0.64 11.28
CA GLY A 72 -3.26 -1.13 11.85
C GLY A 72 -3.45 -2.38 12.71
N TRP A 73 -2.35 -2.80 13.34
CA TRP A 73 -2.25 -4.07 14.09
C TRP A 73 -2.81 -5.28 13.33
N THR A 74 -2.63 -5.30 12.02
CA THR A 74 -3.18 -6.35 11.17
C THR A 74 -2.43 -7.67 11.41
N PRO A 75 -3.07 -8.84 11.24
CA PRO A 75 -2.40 -10.12 11.46
C PRO A 75 -1.17 -10.32 10.57
N LEU A 76 -0.09 -10.83 11.17
CA LEU A 76 1.04 -11.42 10.44
C LEU A 76 0.90 -12.94 10.51
N ARG A 77 0.43 -13.53 9.42
CA ARG A 77 0.00 -14.93 9.42
C ARG A 77 1.00 -15.80 8.67
N LYS A 78 1.47 -16.86 9.32
CA LYS A 78 2.35 -17.85 8.69
C LYS A 78 1.58 -18.63 7.60
N LEU A 79 2.23 -18.90 6.48
CA LEU A 79 1.67 -19.58 5.31
C LEU A 79 2.19 -21.02 5.26
N GLU A 80 1.54 -21.90 6.01
CA GLU A 80 2.02 -23.27 6.19
C GLU A 80 1.97 -24.09 4.90
N ARG A 81 0.87 -24.02 4.14
CA ARG A 81 0.67 -24.86 2.94
C ARG A 81 1.33 -24.26 1.71
N PHE A 82 1.20 -22.95 1.51
CA PHE A 82 1.86 -22.25 0.42
C PHE A 82 3.38 -22.23 0.62
N GLY A 83 3.86 -21.95 1.84
CA GLY A 83 5.28 -22.01 2.17
C GLY A 83 5.88 -23.40 1.95
N ALA A 84 5.21 -24.46 2.43
CA ALA A 84 5.67 -25.84 2.23
C ALA A 84 5.82 -26.23 0.76
N LYS A 85 4.89 -25.81 -0.11
CA LYS A 85 5.00 -26.04 -1.57
C LYS A 85 6.21 -25.37 -2.20
N LEU A 86 6.64 -24.22 -1.66
CA LEU A 86 7.82 -23.48 -2.12
C LEU A 86 9.12 -23.92 -1.42
N GLY A 87 9.05 -24.88 -0.48
CA GLY A 87 10.19 -25.28 0.33
C GLY A 87 10.63 -24.23 1.36
N LEU A 88 9.77 -23.26 1.68
CA LEU A 88 10.04 -22.17 2.64
C LEU A 88 9.46 -22.48 4.01
N ARG A 89 10.28 -22.38 5.06
CA ARG A 89 9.86 -22.63 6.44
C ARG A 89 9.21 -21.42 7.11
N ASN A 90 9.65 -20.23 6.73
CA ASN A 90 9.35 -18.97 7.41
C ASN A 90 8.69 -17.96 6.47
N LEU A 91 7.59 -18.35 5.82
CA LEU A 91 6.82 -17.47 4.95
C LEU A 91 5.58 -16.93 5.67
N PHE A 92 5.40 -15.61 5.65
CA PHE A 92 4.30 -14.91 6.32
C PHE A 92 3.58 -13.96 5.37
N ALA A 93 2.28 -13.76 5.59
CA ALA A 93 1.48 -12.72 4.97
C ALA A 93 1.08 -11.67 6.01
N LYS A 94 1.44 -10.41 5.76
CA LYS A 94 0.97 -9.25 6.53
C LYS A 94 -0.38 -8.81 5.95
N LEU A 95 -1.46 -9.13 6.65
CA LEU A 95 -2.84 -9.07 6.13
C LEU A 95 -3.45 -7.68 6.24
N GLU A 96 -2.99 -6.73 5.42
CA GLU A 96 -3.61 -5.40 5.32
C GLU A 96 -5.04 -5.42 4.75
N THR A 97 -5.52 -6.60 4.33
CA THR A 97 -6.88 -6.89 3.88
C THR A 97 -7.94 -6.73 4.98
N VAL A 98 -7.56 -6.74 6.26
CA VAL A 98 -8.50 -6.64 7.39
C VAL A 98 -8.61 -5.24 7.99
N ASN A 99 -7.96 -4.24 7.39
CA ASN A 99 -8.20 -2.85 7.74
C ASN A 99 -9.68 -2.47 7.46
N PRO A 100 -10.21 -1.38 8.07
CA PRO A 100 -11.64 -1.02 8.02
C PRO A 100 -12.34 -1.00 6.65
N THR A 101 -11.65 -0.56 5.59
CA THR A 101 -12.16 -0.57 4.19
C THR A 101 -11.60 -1.70 3.34
N GLY A 102 -10.86 -2.61 3.98
CA GLY A 102 -10.22 -3.77 3.39
C GLY A 102 -8.93 -3.44 2.64
N SER A 103 -8.20 -2.39 3.03
CA SER A 103 -6.92 -2.04 2.40
C SER A 103 -5.97 -1.28 3.31
N PHE A 104 -4.66 -1.45 3.06
CA PHE A 104 -3.57 -0.68 3.69
C PHE A 104 -3.72 0.86 3.56
N LYS A 105 -4.50 1.32 2.56
CA LYS A 105 -4.78 2.75 2.32
C LYS A 105 -5.48 3.44 3.49
N ASP A 106 -6.10 2.67 4.38
CA ASP A 106 -6.73 3.17 5.59
C ASP A 106 -5.74 3.89 6.51
N ARG A 107 -4.51 3.37 6.61
CA ARG A 107 -3.44 4.02 7.39
C ARG A 107 -3.19 5.45 6.91
N ALA A 108 -2.98 5.62 5.60
CA ALA A 108 -2.74 6.95 5.02
C ALA A 108 -3.98 7.85 5.06
N ALA A 109 -5.19 7.31 4.91
CA ALA A 109 -6.41 8.09 5.00
C ALA A 109 -6.63 8.62 6.42
N SER A 110 -6.42 7.76 7.42
CA SER A 110 -6.43 8.11 8.84
C SER A 110 -5.48 9.26 9.16
N LEU A 111 -4.22 9.14 8.78
CA LEU A 111 -3.22 10.21 8.96
C LEU A 111 -3.62 11.50 8.23
N GLY A 112 -4.01 11.37 6.95
CA GLY A 112 -4.36 12.52 6.11
C GLY A 112 -5.56 13.32 6.61
N VAL A 113 -6.63 12.64 7.03
CA VAL A 113 -7.83 13.29 7.57
C VAL A 113 -7.56 13.86 8.96
N SER A 114 -6.75 13.19 9.79
CA SER A 114 -6.33 13.71 11.09
C SER A 114 -5.53 15.01 10.96
N LEU A 115 -4.59 15.06 10.00
CA LEU A 115 -3.86 16.29 9.67
C LEU A 115 -4.76 17.39 9.12
N ALA A 116 -5.76 17.04 8.30
CA ALA A 116 -6.75 18.00 7.82
C ALA A 116 -7.54 18.62 9.00
N LYS A 117 -7.90 17.81 10.00
CA LYS A 117 -8.56 18.27 11.23
C LYS A 117 -7.64 19.07 12.16
N GLN A 118 -6.36 18.68 12.27
CA GLN A 118 -5.31 19.40 13.02
C GLN A 118 -5.17 20.83 12.49
N TRP A 119 -5.18 21.00 11.17
CA TRP A 119 -5.02 22.29 10.50
C TRP A 119 -6.33 23.00 10.16
N ASN A 120 -7.46 22.53 10.69
CA ASN A 120 -8.78 23.14 10.55
C ASN A 120 -9.25 23.30 9.08
N TYR A 121 -8.89 22.38 8.20
CA TYR A 121 -9.47 22.32 6.85
C TYR A 121 -10.96 21.97 6.90
N ARG A 122 -11.75 22.57 6.00
CA ARG A 122 -13.21 22.37 5.92
C ARG A 122 -13.60 21.15 5.08
N GLY A 123 -12.68 20.66 4.26
CA GLY A 123 -12.90 19.50 3.41
C GLY A 123 -11.58 18.90 2.94
N VAL A 124 -11.68 17.73 2.34
CA VAL A 124 -10.57 17.01 1.73
C VAL A 124 -10.95 16.56 0.32
N PHE A 125 -9.96 16.41 -0.55
CA PHE A 125 -10.20 15.81 -1.85
C PHE A 125 -9.07 14.85 -2.24
N THR A 126 -9.39 13.87 -3.08
CA THR A 126 -8.39 12.95 -3.64
C THR A 126 -8.74 12.60 -5.09
N ALA A 127 -7.77 12.07 -5.83
CA ALA A 127 -7.96 11.61 -7.21
C ALA A 127 -7.68 10.11 -7.32
N SER A 128 -8.72 9.29 -7.28
CA SER A 128 -8.60 7.83 -7.38
C SER A 128 -9.98 7.23 -7.63
N SER A 129 -10.03 6.03 -8.22
CA SER A 129 -11.26 5.25 -8.38
C SER A 129 -11.22 3.91 -7.64
N GLY A 130 -10.26 3.72 -6.73
CA GLY A 130 -10.04 2.46 -6.01
C GLY A 130 -9.82 2.67 -4.52
N ASN A 131 -9.04 1.78 -3.89
CA ASN A 131 -8.86 1.71 -2.43
C ASN A 131 -8.55 3.08 -1.77
N ALA A 132 -7.72 3.92 -2.39
CA ALA A 132 -7.41 5.25 -1.84
C ALA A 132 -8.63 6.18 -1.75
N ALA A 133 -9.50 6.18 -2.76
CA ALA A 133 -10.74 6.97 -2.72
C ALA A 133 -11.68 6.45 -1.63
N THR A 134 -11.84 5.13 -1.55
CA THR A 134 -12.68 4.47 -0.55
C THR A 134 -12.23 4.81 0.87
N SER A 135 -10.93 4.67 1.15
CA SER A 135 -10.35 5.01 2.46
C SER A 135 -10.53 6.49 2.77
N VAL A 136 -10.21 7.41 1.85
CA VAL A 136 -10.39 8.85 2.13
C VAL A 136 -11.85 9.19 2.41
N ALA A 137 -12.80 8.64 1.64
CA ALA A 137 -14.22 8.88 1.88
C ALA A 137 -14.70 8.31 3.22
N ALA A 138 -14.30 7.08 3.56
CA ALA A 138 -14.66 6.45 4.83
C ALA A 138 -14.14 7.23 6.04
N TYR A 139 -12.85 7.63 6.03
CA TYR A 139 -12.27 8.41 7.13
C TYR A 139 -12.80 9.83 7.20
N SER A 140 -13.16 10.43 6.06
CA SER A 140 -13.85 11.72 6.04
C SER A 140 -15.23 11.63 6.66
N ALA A 141 -15.98 10.55 6.39
CA ALA A 141 -17.27 10.29 7.02
C ALA A 141 -17.14 10.11 8.55
N ILE A 142 -16.14 9.36 9.01
CA ILE A 142 -15.84 9.22 10.46
C ILE A 142 -15.55 10.58 11.10
N ALA A 143 -14.82 11.45 10.40
CA ALA A 143 -14.47 12.78 10.88
C ALA A 143 -15.58 13.84 10.74
N GLY A 144 -16.68 13.53 10.04
CA GLY A 144 -17.68 14.53 9.62
C GLY A 144 -17.09 15.61 8.69
N THR A 145 -16.02 15.29 7.96
CA THR A 145 -15.32 16.23 7.06
C THR A 145 -15.86 16.08 5.64
N LYS A 146 -16.07 17.21 4.93
CA LYS A 146 -16.50 17.18 3.53
C LYS A 146 -15.46 16.46 2.67
N CYS A 147 -15.89 15.58 1.78
CA CYS A 147 -15.00 14.80 0.93
C CYS A 147 -15.40 14.94 -0.54
N ALA A 148 -14.41 15.20 -1.40
CA ALA A 148 -14.57 15.14 -2.84
C ALA A 148 -13.62 14.11 -3.46
N VAL A 149 -14.10 13.34 -4.45
CA VAL A 149 -13.31 12.34 -5.16
C VAL A 149 -13.35 12.61 -6.65
N LEU A 150 -12.16 12.81 -7.23
CA LEU A 150 -11.97 12.97 -8.66
C LEU A 150 -11.68 11.59 -9.26
N VAL A 151 -12.49 11.16 -10.21
CA VAL A 151 -12.36 9.86 -10.88
C VAL A 151 -12.14 10.04 -12.37
N ARG A 152 -11.60 8.99 -13.01
CA ARG A 152 -11.44 8.95 -14.48
C ARG A 152 -12.81 9.05 -15.14
N GLU A 153 -12.89 9.75 -16.27
CA GLU A 153 -14.13 9.96 -17.01
C GLU A 153 -14.81 8.64 -17.47
N ASN A 154 -14.01 7.60 -17.72
CA ASN A 154 -14.46 6.30 -18.22
C ASN A 154 -14.57 5.21 -17.14
N VAL A 155 -14.57 5.58 -15.85
CA VAL A 155 -14.79 4.58 -14.79
C VAL A 155 -16.23 4.07 -14.81
N ALA A 156 -16.39 2.74 -14.81
CA ALA A 156 -17.70 2.11 -14.70
C ALA A 156 -18.33 2.41 -13.32
N GLU A 157 -19.60 2.78 -13.32
CA GLU A 157 -20.31 3.23 -12.11
C GLU A 157 -20.42 2.14 -11.05
N GLN A 158 -20.53 0.88 -11.48
CA GLN A 158 -20.55 -0.29 -10.60
C GLN A 158 -19.30 -0.37 -9.72
N LYS A 159 -18.14 0.10 -10.23
CA LYS A 159 -16.89 0.16 -9.46
C LYS A 159 -16.91 1.24 -8.39
N LEU A 160 -17.79 2.24 -8.50
CA LEU A 160 -17.90 3.35 -7.56
C LEU A 160 -18.94 3.11 -6.47
N LEU A 161 -19.83 2.11 -6.60
CA LEU A 161 -20.96 1.93 -5.67
C LEU A 161 -20.55 1.89 -4.20
N HIS A 162 -19.50 1.14 -3.86
CA HIS A 162 -18.99 1.05 -2.50
C HIS A 162 -18.40 2.38 -1.98
N LEU A 163 -17.82 3.20 -2.86
CA LEU A 163 -17.33 4.54 -2.53
C LEU A 163 -18.50 5.48 -2.24
N LEU A 164 -19.57 5.41 -3.04
CA LEU A 164 -20.75 6.28 -2.93
C LEU A 164 -21.51 6.10 -1.60
N LEU A 165 -21.39 4.93 -0.95
CA LEU A 165 -21.98 4.69 0.38
C LEU A 165 -21.47 5.67 1.45
N PHE A 166 -20.22 6.12 1.33
CA PHE A 166 -19.64 7.12 2.24
C PHE A 166 -20.06 8.56 1.90
N SER A 167 -20.94 8.73 0.91
CA SER A 167 -21.48 10.00 0.44
C SER A 167 -20.44 11.10 0.14
N PRO A 168 -19.31 10.83 -0.56
CA PRO A 168 -18.45 11.89 -1.07
C PRO A 168 -19.06 12.58 -2.30
N GLU A 169 -18.64 13.81 -2.56
CA GLU A 169 -18.88 14.49 -3.85
C GLU A 169 -18.00 13.86 -4.93
N VAL A 170 -18.56 13.14 -5.91
CA VAL A 170 -17.79 12.43 -6.94
C VAL A 170 -17.83 13.15 -8.27
N PHE A 171 -16.65 13.46 -8.84
CA PHE A 171 -16.52 14.13 -10.13
C PHE A 171 -15.76 13.25 -11.12
N LYS A 172 -16.41 12.89 -12.23
CA LYS A 172 -15.75 12.36 -13.43
C LYS A 172 -15.03 13.53 -14.12
N VAL A 173 -13.70 13.55 -14.11
CA VAL A 173 -12.92 14.69 -14.64
C VAL A 173 -12.29 14.30 -15.97
N LYS A 174 -12.68 15.03 -17.02
CA LYS A 174 -12.13 14.87 -18.37
C LYS A 174 -10.62 15.13 -18.38
N ASP A 175 -9.87 14.27 -19.06
CA ASP A 175 -8.43 14.38 -19.29
C ASP A 175 -7.51 14.41 -18.06
N LEU A 176 -8.04 14.39 -16.82
CA LEU A 176 -7.23 14.55 -15.60
C LEU A 176 -6.15 13.47 -15.45
N PHE A 177 -6.48 12.23 -15.84
CA PHE A 177 -5.58 11.08 -15.69
C PHE A 177 -4.88 10.69 -17.01
N SER A 178 -4.86 11.57 -18.01
CA SER A 178 -4.26 11.25 -19.32
C SER A 178 -2.73 11.24 -19.28
N SER A 179 -2.11 11.91 -18.31
CA SER A 179 -0.67 11.85 -18.02
C SER A 179 -0.40 12.24 -16.57
N THR A 180 0.79 11.88 -16.07
CA THR A 180 1.23 12.29 -14.73
C THR A 180 1.26 13.82 -14.59
N SER A 181 1.70 14.55 -15.63
CA SER A 181 1.73 16.01 -15.63
C SER A 181 0.35 16.65 -15.52
N LYS A 182 -0.64 16.18 -16.30
CA LYS A 182 -2.02 16.71 -16.22
C LYS A 182 -2.65 16.45 -14.86
N LEU A 183 -2.39 15.27 -14.28
CA LEU A 183 -2.87 14.93 -12.93
C LEU A 183 -2.30 15.90 -11.90
N LEU A 184 -0.98 16.11 -11.91
CA LEU A 184 -0.30 17.00 -10.97
C LEU A 184 -0.74 18.45 -11.13
N GLU A 185 -0.86 18.94 -12.36
CA GLU A 185 -1.35 20.29 -12.65
C GLU A 185 -2.79 20.48 -12.17
N GLY A 186 -3.68 19.52 -12.46
CA GLY A 186 -5.07 19.56 -12.01
C GLY A 186 -5.20 19.57 -10.48
N LEU A 187 -4.47 18.69 -9.80
CA LEU A 187 -4.43 18.64 -8.33
C LEU A 187 -3.91 19.95 -7.73
N LYS A 188 -2.87 20.54 -8.33
CA LYS A 188 -2.32 21.84 -7.90
C LYS A 188 -3.31 22.97 -8.11
N LYS A 189 -3.97 23.02 -9.29
CA LYS A 189 -4.98 24.03 -9.62
C LYS A 189 -6.14 23.99 -8.63
N ILE A 190 -6.66 22.81 -8.31
CA ILE A 190 -7.73 22.64 -7.31
C ILE A 190 -7.25 23.12 -5.94
N SER A 191 -6.06 22.70 -5.50
CA SER A 191 -5.50 23.11 -4.19
C SER A 191 -5.43 24.64 -4.04
N LEU A 192 -5.08 25.35 -5.11
CA LEU A 192 -5.02 26.82 -5.14
C LEU A 192 -6.41 27.48 -5.20
N SER A 193 -7.37 26.86 -5.90
CA SER A 193 -8.73 27.38 -6.05
C SER A 193 -9.61 27.18 -4.81
N VAL A 194 -9.32 26.18 -3.98
CA VAL A 194 -10.07 25.88 -2.75
C VAL A 194 -9.15 25.77 -1.53
N PRO A 195 -8.55 26.87 -1.04
CA PRO A 195 -7.55 26.83 0.03
C PRO A 195 -8.06 26.28 1.37
N GLY A 196 -9.40 26.24 1.56
CA GLY A 196 -10.04 25.58 2.70
C GLY A 196 -10.15 24.05 2.59
N TRP A 197 -9.61 23.44 1.54
CA TRP A 197 -9.63 22.00 1.29
C TRP A 197 -8.22 21.41 1.22
N ARG A 198 -8.01 20.23 1.82
CA ARG A 198 -6.73 19.52 1.82
C ARG A 198 -6.69 18.47 0.71
N ASN A 199 -5.60 18.45 -0.06
CA ASN A 199 -5.33 17.40 -1.03
C ASN A 199 -4.78 16.13 -0.34
N LEU A 200 -5.53 15.03 -0.43
CA LEU A 200 -5.17 13.70 0.09
C LEU A 200 -4.89 12.70 -1.04
N PHE A 201 -4.41 13.16 -2.20
CA PHE A 201 -3.85 12.26 -3.20
C PHE A 201 -2.62 11.54 -2.61
N MET A 202 -2.71 10.22 -2.51
CA MET A 202 -1.73 9.37 -1.83
C MET A 202 -0.55 9.04 -2.75
N TRP A 203 0.33 10.03 -2.93
CA TRP A 203 1.60 9.88 -3.62
C TRP A 203 2.62 10.87 -3.03
N ALA A 204 3.80 10.41 -2.61
CA ALA A 204 4.76 11.26 -1.88
C ALA A 204 5.18 12.55 -2.63
N PRO A 205 5.35 12.55 -3.97
CA PRO A 205 5.55 13.79 -4.73
C PRO A 205 4.43 14.82 -4.65
N VAL A 206 3.26 14.46 -4.13
CA VAL A 206 2.13 15.36 -3.85
C VAL A 206 1.94 15.55 -2.35
N ASN A 207 1.96 14.48 -1.56
CA ASN A 207 1.72 14.53 -0.13
C ASN A 207 2.83 13.79 0.63
N PRO A 208 3.87 14.50 1.09
CA PRO A 208 5.09 13.88 1.62
C PRO A 208 4.92 13.24 3.01
N LEU A 209 3.80 13.52 3.68
CA LEU A 209 3.54 13.00 5.03
C LEU A 209 2.84 11.64 5.01
N LEU A 210 2.03 11.35 4.00
CA LEU A 210 1.22 10.12 3.97
C LEU A 210 2.03 8.81 3.93
N PRO A 211 3.22 8.74 3.30
CA PRO A 211 4.06 7.55 3.36
C PRO A 211 4.43 7.12 4.79
N ASP A 212 4.47 8.05 5.75
CA ASP A 212 4.78 7.71 7.15
C ASP A 212 3.72 6.84 7.78
N ALA A 213 2.47 6.89 7.32
CA ALA A 213 1.46 5.96 7.83
C ALA A 213 1.82 4.50 7.52
N TYR A 214 2.48 4.24 6.38
CA TYR A 214 2.83 2.88 5.97
C TYR A 214 4.04 2.31 6.72
N LYS A 215 4.87 3.16 7.35
CA LYS A 215 6.01 2.68 8.14
C LYS A 215 5.60 1.92 9.39
N THR A 216 4.38 2.16 9.88
CA THR A 216 3.78 1.41 10.98
C THR A 216 3.58 -0.07 10.64
N ILE A 217 3.48 -0.45 9.35
CA ILE A 217 3.49 -1.85 8.92
C ILE A 217 4.81 -2.52 9.28
N ALA A 218 5.94 -1.84 9.08
CA ALA A 218 7.26 -2.36 9.42
C ALA A 218 7.43 -2.52 10.94
N TYR A 219 6.92 -1.57 11.73
CA TYR A 219 6.93 -1.69 13.19
C TYR A 219 6.15 -2.90 13.68
N GLU A 220 4.96 -3.13 13.11
CA GLU A 220 4.15 -4.30 13.47
C GLU A 220 4.82 -5.62 13.05
N ILE A 221 5.48 -5.66 11.88
CA ILE A 221 6.28 -6.82 11.46
C ILE A 221 7.42 -7.04 12.46
N PHE A 222 8.19 -5.99 12.76
CA PHE A 222 9.33 -6.05 13.67
C PHE A 222 8.93 -6.54 15.07
N LEU A 223 7.84 -6.03 15.62
CA LEU A 223 7.34 -6.45 16.93
C LEU A 223 6.79 -7.89 16.93
N SER A 224 6.50 -8.47 15.76
CA SER A 224 5.98 -9.83 15.64
C SER A 224 7.07 -10.88 15.40
N VAL A 225 8.01 -10.61 14.49
CA VAL A 225 9.02 -11.59 14.04
C VAL A 225 10.46 -11.05 14.06
N GLY A 226 10.68 -9.85 14.60
CA GLY A 226 11.97 -9.17 14.51
C GLY A 226 12.27 -8.72 13.07
N ARG A 227 13.55 -8.76 12.68
CA ARG A 227 13.97 -8.41 11.32
C ARG A 227 13.70 -9.58 10.36
N PRO A 228 12.82 -9.45 9.35
CA PRO A 228 12.75 -10.44 8.28
C PRO A 228 13.96 -10.32 7.34
N ASP A 229 14.23 -11.34 6.54
CA ASP A 229 15.25 -11.29 5.48
C ASP A 229 14.71 -10.60 4.23
N PHE A 230 13.43 -10.83 3.92
CA PHE A 230 12.75 -10.22 2.77
C PHE A 230 11.39 -9.64 3.16
N VAL A 231 11.09 -8.46 2.61
CA VAL A 231 9.73 -7.89 2.63
C VAL A 231 9.27 -7.63 1.21
N VAL A 232 8.23 -8.34 0.80
CA VAL A 232 7.73 -8.37 -0.58
C VAL A 232 6.47 -7.52 -0.70
N VAL A 233 6.52 -6.52 -1.58
CA VAL A 233 5.53 -5.45 -1.66
C VAL A 233 5.12 -5.24 -3.12
N PRO A 234 3.82 -5.32 -3.47
CA PRO A 234 3.31 -4.85 -4.76
C PRO A 234 3.50 -3.32 -4.89
N VAL A 235 4.00 -2.85 -6.04
CA VAL A 235 4.39 -1.44 -6.22
C VAL A 235 3.69 -0.77 -7.40
N ALA A 236 2.94 0.29 -7.07
CA ALA A 236 2.47 1.30 -8.01
C ALA A 236 3.45 2.49 -8.04
N GLY A 237 3.09 3.61 -7.43
CA GLY A 237 3.91 4.82 -7.39
C GLY A 237 5.11 4.80 -6.43
N GLY A 238 5.27 3.77 -5.59
CA GLY A 238 6.42 3.60 -4.68
C GLY A 238 6.16 3.77 -3.18
N ASP A 239 5.10 4.50 -2.79
CA ASP A 239 4.91 4.95 -1.41
C ASP A 239 4.83 3.84 -0.36
N LEU A 240 4.16 2.72 -0.66
CA LEU A 240 4.05 1.60 0.30
C LEU A 240 5.41 0.96 0.55
N LEU A 241 6.15 0.66 -0.53
CA LEU A 241 7.49 0.09 -0.45
C LEU A 241 8.40 0.99 0.37
N TYR A 242 8.41 2.29 0.05
CA TYR A 242 9.25 3.27 0.76
C TYR A 242 8.83 3.45 2.21
N GLY A 243 7.53 3.52 2.51
CA GLY A 243 7.06 3.64 3.89
C GLY A 243 7.49 2.44 4.74
N VAL A 244 7.33 1.22 4.24
CA VAL A 244 7.78 0.00 4.93
C VAL A 244 9.31 0.01 5.11
N TYR A 245 10.07 0.30 4.06
CA TYR A 245 11.53 0.46 4.14
C TYR A 245 11.93 1.51 5.18
N LYS A 246 11.28 2.67 5.17
CA LYS A 246 11.56 3.76 6.10
C LYS A 246 11.32 3.33 7.54
N GLY A 247 10.27 2.54 7.80
CA GLY A 247 10.03 2.01 9.15
C GLY A 247 11.17 1.12 9.62
N PHE A 248 11.68 0.21 8.77
CA PHE A 248 12.87 -0.58 9.09
C PHE A 248 14.14 0.26 9.21
N LYS A 249 14.29 1.31 8.41
CA LYS A 249 15.40 2.26 8.53
C LYS A 249 15.40 2.97 9.88
N GLU A 250 14.24 3.40 10.36
CA GLU A 250 14.13 4.02 11.69
C GLU A 250 14.37 3.00 12.82
N ILE A 251 13.95 1.73 12.65
CA ILE A 251 14.30 0.64 13.59
C ILE A 251 15.82 0.43 13.66
N LEU A 252 16.49 0.46 12.49
CA LEU A 252 17.96 0.37 12.40
C LEU A 252 18.64 1.57 13.06
N GLU A 253 18.20 2.78 12.77
CA GLU A 253 18.73 4.02 13.37
C GLU A 253 18.49 4.07 14.89
N GLY A 254 17.40 3.46 15.39
CA GLY A 254 17.12 3.26 16.81
C GLY A 254 17.97 2.17 17.49
N GLY A 255 18.75 1.39 16.72
CA GLY A 255 19.62 0.33 17.21
C GLY A 255 18.91 -0.95 17.63
N ASP A 256 17.70 -1.20 17.12
CA ASP A 256 16.94 -2.42 17.41
C ASP A 256 17.25 -3.57 16.42
N ILE A 257 17.83 -3.25 15.26
CA ILE A 257 18.35 -4.21 14.26
C ILE A 257 19.73 -3.74 13.80
N ASP A 258 20.53 -4.63 13.20
CA ASP A 258 21.89 -4.37 12.73
C ASP A 258 21.99 -4.19 11.21
N GLN A 259 20.95 -4.56 10.48
CA GLN A 259 20.85 -4.47 9.03
C GLN A 259 19.39 -4.34 8.58
N LEU A 260 19.18 -3.84 7.35
CA LEU A 260 17.85 -3.76 6.76
C LEU A 260 17.38 -5.11 6.21
N PRO A 261 16.07 -5.41 6.26
CA PRO A 261 15.49 -6.45 5.40
C PRO A 261 15.62 -6.05 3.93
N ARG A 262 15.79 -7.03 3.04
CA ARG A 262 15.82 -6.77 1.59
C ARG A 262 14.40 -6.47 1.09
N MET A 263 14.22 -5.31 0.47
CA MET A 263 12.92 -4.91 -0.05
C MET A 263 12.72 -5.49 -1.45
N VAL A 264 11.63 -6.24 -1.65
CA VAL A 264 11.27 -6.80 -2.95
C VAL A 264 10.10 -6.02 -3.52
N ALA A 265 10.36 -5.24 -4.56
CA ALA A 265 9.34 -4.50 -5.29
C ALA A 265 8.73 -5.38 -6.39
N VAL A 266 7.41 -5.48 -6.44
CA VAL A 266 6.73 -6.34 -7.41
C VAL A 266 5.80 -5.53 -8.32
N GLN A 267 5.96 -5.68 -9.63
CA GLN A 267 5.08 -5.09 -10.64
C GLN A 267 4.59 -6.16 -11.63
N SER A 268 3.52 -5.89 -12.39
CA SER A 268 3.22 -6.70 -13.58
C SER A 268 4.21 -6.34 -14.68
N GLU A 269 4.72 -7.32 -15.44
CA GLU A 269 5.57 -7.07 -16.63
C GLU A 269 4.93 -6.10 -17.65
N ARG A 270 3.59 -6.02 -17.65
CA ARG A 270 2.81 -5.12 -18.52
C ARG A 270 2.81 -3.66 -18.03
N ALA A 271 3.19 -3.41 -16.78
CA ALA A 271 3.22 -2.10 -16.13
C ALA A 271 4.41 -2.02 -15.14
N ALA A 272 5.64 -2.20 -15.66
CA ALA A 272 6.85 -2.37 -14.85
C ALA A 272 7.91 -1.24 -14.96
N PRO A 273 7.57 0.05 -14.84
CA PRO A 273 8.55 1.13 -14.98
C PRO A 273 9.67 1.08 -13.92
N LEU A 274 9.35 0.68 -12.67
CA LEU A 274 10.33 0.58 -11.59
C LEU A 274 11.27 -0.60 -11.78
N VAL A 275 10.76 -1.76 -12.25
CA VAL A 275 11.60 -2.93 -12.56
C VAL A 275 12.64 -2.55 -13.61
N ARG A 276 12.22 -1.91 -14.71
CA ARG A 276 13.15 -1.44 -15.76
C ARG A 276 14.18 -0.45 -15.24
N ALA A 277 13.78 0.47 -14.36
CA ALA A 277 14.69 1.42 -13.75
C ALA A 277 15.78 0.73 -12.91
N VAL A 278 15.41 -0.31 -12.15
CA VAL A 278 16.35 -1.11 -11.35
C VAL A 278 17.29 -1.93 -12.24
N GLU A 279 16.77 -2.59 -13.28
CA GLU A 279 17.57 -3.36 -14.24
C GLU A 279 18.62 -2.49 -14.94
N GLN A 280 18.24 -1.25 -15.27
CA GLN A 280 19.11 -0.26 -15.91
C GLN A 280 19.94 0.55 -14.91
N LYS A 281 19.80 0.29 -13.60
CA LYS A 281 20.50 1.01 -12.50
C LYS A 281 20.31 2.53 -12.57
N LEU A 282 19.09 2.97 -12.87
CA LEU A 282 18.75 4.39 -12.95
C LEU A 282 18.54 5.00 -11.57
N GLU A 283 18.68 6.33 -11.48
CA GLU A 283 18.37 7.13 -10.29
C GLU A 283 16.95 7.73 -10.33
N PHE A 284 16.22 7.51 -11.41
CA PHE A 284 14.84 7.95 -11.60
C PHE A 284 14.02 6.87 -12.29
N VAL A 285 12.69 6.93 -12.14
CA VAL A 285 11.76 6.00 -12.79
C VAL A 285 11.20 6.66 -14.05
N PRO A 286 11.58 6.23 -15.26
CA PRO A 286 11.06 6.80 -16.50
C PRO A 286 9.58 6.45 -16.67
N GLU A 287 8.82 7.39 -17.22
CA GLU A 287 7.42 7.11 -17.58
C GLU A 287 7.37 6.06 -18.69
N THR A 288 6.61 5.00 -18.46
CA THR A 288 6.43 3.89 -19.39
C THR A 288 4.95 3.61 -19.54
N PRO A 289 4.37 3.72 -20.75
CA PRO A 289 2.96 3.38 -20.94
C PRO A 289 2.65 1.95 -20.50
N SER A 290 1.56 1.80 -19.73
CA SER A 290 1.06 0.48 -19.37
C SER A 290 0.47 -0.23 -20.59
N LYS A 291 0.71 -1.54 -20.69
CA LYS A 291 0.06 -2.44 -21.66
C LYS A 291 -1.27 -3.01 -21.13
N GLY A 292 -1.71 -2.56 -19.96
CA GLY A 292 -2.91 -3.01 -19.26
C GLY A 292 -2.66 -4.33 -18.50
N THR A 293 -2.98 -4.32 -17.21
CA THR A 293 -2.86 -5.51 -16.34
C THR A 293 -4.15 -5.81 -15.56
N LEU A 294 -4.34 -7.07 -15.17
CA LEU A 294 -5.33 -7.58 -14.23
C LEU A 294 -5.15 -6.96 -12.84
N ALA A 295 -3.91 -6.73 -12.41
CA ALA A 295 -3.59 -6.12 -11.13
C ALA A 295 -3.79 -4.59 -11.18
N LYS A 296 -5.05 -4.14 -11.17
CA LYS A 296 -5.40 -2.75 -11.49
C LYS A 296 -4.83 -1.69 -10.55
N ALA A 297 -4.53 -2.03 -9.30
CA ALA A 297 -3.96 -1.07 -8.35
C ALA A 297 -2.49 -0.73 -8.63
N ILE A 298 -1.79 -1.55 -9.42
CA ILE A 298 -0.40 -1.33 -9.88
C ILE A 298 -0.31 -1.06 -11.39
N ASP A 299 -1.44 -0.84 -12.05
CA ASP A 299 -1.54 -0.48 -13.47
C ASP A 299 -1.19 1.02 -13.66
N VAL A 300 0.09 1.34 -13.49
CA VAL A 300 0.63 2.72 -13.55
C VAL A 300 1.73 2.86 -14.59
N SER A 301 1.88 4.08 -15.12
CA SER A 301 2.97 4.43 -16.04
C SER A 301 4.18 5.07 -15.35
N PHE A 302 4.09 5.34 -14.05
CA PHE A 302 5.04 6.16 -13.30
C PHE A 302 5.52 5.48 -12.02
N GLY A 303 6.62 5.98 -11.46
CA GLY A 303 7.09 5.67 -10.12
C GLY A 303 7.86 6.86 -9.54
N ALA A 304 8.19 6.79 -8.25
CA ALA A 304 8.92 7.83 -7.56
C ALA A 304 10.33 7.38 -7.17
N GLU A 305 11.25 8.33 -7.11
CA GLU A 305 12.68 8.13 -6.84
C GLU A 305 12.93 7.47 -5.47
N HIS A 306 12.04 7.71 -4.49
CA HIS A 306 12.13 7.09 -3.16
C HIS A 306 11.98 5.56 -3.19
N ALA A 307 11.33 4.99 -4.23
CA ALA A 307 11.20 3.55 -4.35
C ALA A 307 12.53 2.91 -4.76
N LEU A 308 13.30 3.60 -5.60
CA LEU A 308 14.67 3.19 -5.96
C LEU A 308 15.58 3.26 -4.73
N GLU A 309 15.46 4.31 -3.92
CA GLU A 309 16.19 4.41 -2.64
C GLU A 309 15.91 3.18 -1.75
N ALA A 310 14.63 2.83 -1.55
CA ALA A 310 14.25 1.69 -0.74
C ALA A 310 14.85 0.36 -1.25
N ILE A 311 14.91 0.17 -2.56
CA ILE A 311 15.49 -1.05 -3.16
C ILE A 311 17.01 -1.05 -3.05
N TYR A 312 17.68 0.05 -3.41
CA TYR A 312 19.14 0.11 -3.42
C TYR A 312 19.75 0.10 -2.01
N ASP A 313 19.22 0.88 -1.08
CA ASP A 313 19.74 0.95 0.30
C ASP A 313 19.54 -0.39 1.04
N SER A 314 18.42 -1.06 0.81
CA SER A 314 18.15 -2.38 1.38
C SER A 314 18.83 -3.55 0.66
N ARG A 315 19.56 -3.30 -0.44
CA ARG A 315 20.09 -4.33 -1.35
C ARG A 315 19.00 -5.31 -1.81
N GLY A 316 17.80 -4.76 -2.02
CA GLY A 316 16.62 -5.43 -2.51
C GLY A 316 16.63 -5.71 -4.01
N VAL A 317 15.48 -6.14 -4.52
CA VAL A 317 15.29 -6.44 -5.95
C VAL A 317 13.92 -5.98 -6.43
N ALA A 318 13.78 -5.82 -7.75
CA ALA A 318 12.49 -5.61 -8.39
C ALA A 318 12.15 -6.82 -9.29
N VAL A 319 10.89 -7.25 -9.25
CA VAL A 319 10.39 -8.42 -9.99
C VAL A 319 9.20 -8.02 -10.84
N GLY A 320 9.23 -8.37 -12.11
CA GLY A 320 8.11 -8.26 -13.04
C GLY A 320 7.39 -9.60 -13.13
N VAL A 321 6.12 -9.65 -12.73
CA VAL A 321 5.29 -10.86 -12.75
C VAL A 321 4.52 -10.95 -14.06
N LYS A 322 4.56 -12.13 -14.66
CA LYS A 322 3.81 -12.44 -15.89
C LYS A 322 2.31 -12.37 -15.64
N GLU A 323 1.59 -11.85 -16.63
CA GLU A 323 0.16 -11.58 -16.51
C GLU A 323 -0.66 -12.86 -16.29
N GLU A 324 -0.27 -13.94 -16.96
CA GLU A 324 -0.88 -15.27 -16.88
C GLU A 324 -0.74 -15.92 -15.50
N MET A 325 0.19 -15.44 -14.66
CA MET A 325 0.44 -16.00 -13.33
C MET A 325 -0.36 -15.30 -12.22
N ILE A 326 -0.89 -14.09 -12.48
CA ILE A 326 -1.56 -13.28 -11.44
C ILE A 326 -2.82 -13.97 -10.90
N SER A 327 -3.71 -14.44 -11.79
CA SER A 327 -4.96 -15.10 -11.38
C SER A 327 -4.72 -16.49 -10.78
N PRO A 328 -3.86 -17.37 -11.35
CA PRO A 328 -3.48 -18.62 -10.71
C PRO A 328 -2.92 -18.43 -9.30
N SER A 329 -2.05 -17.43 -9.10
CA SER A 329 -1.48 -17.13 -7.79
C SER A 329 -2.55 -16.69 -6.78
N GLN A 330 -3.52 -15.87 -7.19
CA GLN A 330 -4.67 -15.50 -6.35
C GLN A 330 -5.49 -16.73 -5.92
N ILE A 331 -5.78 -17.62 -6.88
CA ILE A 331 -6.55 -18.85 -6.63
C ILE A 331 -5.78 -19.77 -5.70
N GLU A 332 -4.47 -19.92 -5.90
CA GLU A 332 -3.66 -20.78 -5.06
C GLU A 332 -3.59 -20.27 -3.64
N VAL A 333 -3.35 -18.98 -3.43
CA VAL A 333 -3.37 -18.36 -2.10
C VAL A 333 -4.75 -18.52 -1.44
N ALA A 334 -5.84 -18.36 -2.18
CA ALA A 334 -7.18 -18.60 -1.65
C ALA A 334 -7.41 -20.06 -1.23
N THR A 335 -6.98 -21.03 -2.04
CA THR A 335 -7.26 -22.47 -1.84
C THR A 335 -6.29 -23.17 -0.88
N SER A 336 -5.05 -22.69 -0.81
CA SER A 336 -4.04 -23.22 0.11
C SER A 336 -4.14 -22.58 1.49
N GLU A 337 -4.44 -21.29 1.56
CA GLU A 337 -4.30 -20.48 2.78
C GLU A 337 -5.63 -19.85 3.24
N GLY A 338 -6.69 -19.86 2.43
CA GLY A 338 -7.94 -19.17 2.78
C GLY A 338 -7.79 -17.65 2.83
N ILE A 339 -6.80 -17.08 2.15
CA ILE A 339 -6.60 -15.63 2.03
C ILE A 339 -7.29 -15.15 0.76
N PHE A 340 -8.36 -14.36 0.91
CA PHE A 340 -9.02 -13.72 -0.21
C PHE A 340 -8.43 -12.31 -0.47
N CYS A 341 -7.28 -12.27 -1.14
CA CYS A 341 -6.58 -11.02 -1.49
C CYS A 341 -6.94 -10.52 -2.90
N GLU A 342 -6.69 -9.25 -3.18
CA GLU A 342 -6.82 -8.66 -4.53
C GLU A 342 -5.75 -9.22 -5.50
N LEU A 343 -6.00 -9.13 -6.81
CA LEU A 343 -5.04 -9.56 -7.86
C LEU A 343 -3.70 -8.83 -7.74
N THR A 344 -3.70 -7.60 -7.23
CA THR A 344 -2.46 -6.86 -6.93
C THR A 344 -1.63 -7.50 -5.82
N SER A 345 -2.26 -8.04 -4.77
CA SER A 345 -1.53 -8.76 -3.72
C SER A 345 -1.00 -10.10 -4.24
N ALA A 346 -1.74 -10.76 -5.13
CA ALA A 346 -1.35 -12.04 -5.73
C ALA A 346 0.00 -11.97 -6.46
N THR A 347 0.35 -10.83 -7.08
CA THR A 347 1.67 -10.68 -7.73
C THR A 347 2.82 -10.86 -6.74
N ALA A 348 2.69 -10.39 -5.50
CA ALA A 348 3.75 -10.54 -4.51
C ALA A 348 3.96 -12.00 -4.06
N PHE A 349 2.90 -12.80 -4.01
CA PHE A 349 3.04 -14.25 -3.77
C PHE A 349 3.73 -14.95 -4.94
N GLU A 350 3.41 -14.56 -6.17
CA GLU A 350 4.10 -15.10 -7.35
C GLU A 350 5.58 -14.71 -7.39
N ALA A 351 5.92 -13.47 -7.04
CA ALA A 351 7.31 -13.05 -6.95
C ALA A 351 8.10 -13.87 -5.90
N VAL A 352 7.49 -14.26 -4.78
CA VAL A 352 8.12 -15.17 -3.82
C VAL A 352 8.40 -16.53 -4.45
N ARG A 353 7.44 -17.09 -5.21
CA ARG A 353 7.64 -18.34 -5.95
C ARG A 353 8.83 -18.24 -6.90
N GLU A 354 8.84 -17.25 -7.79
CA GLU A 354 9.92 -17.06 -8.77
C GLU A 354 11.29 -16.91 -8.09
N LEU A 355 11.37 -16.10 -7.02
CA LEU A 355 12.61 -15.89 -6.28
C LEU A 355 13.09 -17.14 -5.51
N SER A 356 12.17 -17.98 -5.06
CA SER A 356 12.49 -19.24 -4.39
C SER A 356 13.01 -20.29 -5.39
N GLU A 357 12.37 -20.39 -6.56
CA GLU A 357 12.75 -21.33 -7.63
C GLU A 357 14.16 -21.05 -8.17
N VAL A 358 14.57 -19.77 -8.27
CA VAL A 358 15.93 -19.38 -8.68
C VAL A 358 16.92 -19.32 -7.51
N GLY A 359 16.53 -19.74 -6.31
CA GLY A 359 17.39 -19.80 -5.12
C GLY A 359 17.81 -18.45 -4.54
N LYS A 360 17.14 -17.35 -4.89
CA LYS A 360 17.37 -16.02 -4.29
C LYS A 360 16.77 -15.90 -2.89
N ILE A 361 15.68 -16.61 -2.64
CA ILE A 361 15.11 -16.84 -1.31
C ILE A 361 15.45 -18.28 -0.91
N GLY A 362 16.19 -18.43 0.19
CA GLY A 362 16.55 -19.70 0.79
C GLY A 362 15.46 -20.26 1.70
N LYS A 363 15.50 -21.58 1.93
CA LYS A 363 14.51 -22.33 2.74
C LYS A 363 14.32 -21.81 4.18
N ASP A 364 15.36 -21.20 4.75
CA ASP A 364 15.41 -20.75 6.14
C ASP A 364 15.17 -19.23 6.27
N ASP A 365 15.13 -18.49 5.15
CA ASP A 365 14.90 -17.05 5.14
C ASP A 365 13.51 -16.70 5.69
N VAL A 366 13.45 -15.64 6.50
CA VAL A 366 12.18 -15.08 6.98
C VAL A 366 11.62 -14.13 5.93
N VAL A 367 10.50 -14.49 5.30
CA VAL A 367 9.89 -13.74 4.20
C VAL A 367 8.52 -13.23 4.61
N VAL A 368 8.28 -11.94 4.44
CA VAL A 368 6.97 -11.31 4.71
C VAL A 368 6.39 -10.72 3.43
N VAL A 369 5.22 -11.21 3.01
CA VAL A 369 4.43 -10.68 1.89
C VAL A 369 3.42 -9.68 2.41
N VAL A 370 3.44 -8.45 1.89
CA VAL A 370 2.44 -7.41 2.25
C VAL A 370 1.19 -7.59 1.39
N THR A 371 0.12 -8.12 1.99
CA THR A 371 -1.16 -8.38 1.33
C THR A 371 -2.05 -7.14 1.40
N THR A 372 -1.94 -6.28 0.39
CA THR A 372 -2.41 -4.88 0.36
C THR A 372 -3.92 -4.67 0.47
N GLY A 373 -4.74 -5.59 -0.06
CA GLY A 373 -6.18 -5.35 -0.15
C GLY A 373 -7.00 -6.62 -0.31
N ILE A 374 -8.25 -6.54 0.15
CA ILE A 374 -9.18 -7.66 0.10
C ILE A 374 -9.72 -7.90 -1.32
N GLY A 375 -9.95 -9.17 -1.66
CA GLY A 375 -10.29 -9.62 -3.00
C GLY A 375 -11.65 -9.16 -3.53
N PHE A 376 -12.60 -8.72 -2.68
CA PHE A 376 -13.99 -8.42 -3.07
C PHE A 376 -14.15 -7.46 -4.27
N LYS A 377 -13.14 -6.61 -4.52
CA LYS A 377 -13.15 -5.61 -5.58
C LYS A 377 -12.36 -6.02 -6.84
N ASP A 378 -11.52 -7.04 -6.74
CA ASP A 378 -10.52 -7.36 -7.77
C ASP A 378 -10.12 -8.84 -7.72
N TYR A 379 -10.96 -9.69 -8.32
CA TYR A 379 -10.78 -11.15 -8.37
C TYR A 379 -11.14 -11.71 -9.75
N ARG A 380 -10.60 -12.88 -10.08
CA ARG A 380 -11.00 -13.65 -11.26
C ARG A 380 -11.35 -15.09 -10.88
N VAL A 381 -12.49 -15.54 -11.37
CA VAL A 381 -12.95 -16.94 -11.27
C VAL A 381 -13.34 -17.39 -12.67
N GLU A 382 -12.77 -18.49 -13.14
CA GLU A 382 -13.07 -19.06 -14.46
C GLU A 382 -14.39 -19.85 -14.48
N ARG A 383 -14.71 -20.53 -13.37
CA ARG A 383 -15.95 -21.30 -13.22
C ARG A 383 -17.03 -20.45 -12.56
N THR A 384 -17.91 -19.89 -13.37
CA THR A 384 -19.06 -19.10 -12.90
C THR A 384 -20.36 -19.91 -12.81
N GLN A 385 -20.44 -21.05 -13.50
CA GLN A 385 -21.62 -21.93 -13.46
C GLN A 385 -21.56 -22.88 -12.27
N VAL A 386 -22.57 -22.76 -11.40
CA VAL A 386 -22.84 -23.69 -10.30
C VAL A 386 -24.01 -24.58 -10.74
N PRO A 387 -23.81 -25.90 -10.90
CA PRO A 387 -24.90 -26.79 -11.29
C PRO A 387 -25.91 -26.91 -10.16
N LEU A 388 -27.19 -26.93 -10.51
CA LEU A 388 -28.24 -27.44 -9.63
C LEU A 388 -28.11 -28.96 -9.58
N ALA A 389 -28.13 -29.54 -8.38
CA ALA A 389 -28.04 -30.98 -8.18
C ALA A 389 -29.07 -31.40 -7.14
N GLU A 390 -29.67 -32.58 -7.34
CA GLU A 390 -30.55 -33.19 -6.35
C GLU A 390 -29.75 -33.69 -5.13
N LEU A 391 -30.40 -33.81 -3.97
CA LEU A 391 -29.71 -34.18 -2.72
C LEU A 391 -28.98 -35.54 -2.84
N GLU A 392 -29.57 -36.50 -3.53
CA GLU A 392 -28.99 -37.81 -3.79
C GLU A 392 -27.73 -37.72 -4.66
N GLU A 393 -27.71 -36.84 -5.66
CA GLU A 393 -26.55 -36.58 -6.51
C GLU A 393 -25.41 -35.95 -5.71
N VAL A 394 -25.75 -35.03 -4.80
CA VAL A 394 -24.80 -34.43 -3.86
C VAL A 394 -24.20 -35.51 -2.95
N ILE A 395 -25.03 -36.37 -2.35
CA ILE A 395 -24.55 -37.46 -1.47
C ILE A 395 -23.64 -38.41 -2.26
N ALA A 396 -24.02 -38.80 -3.47
CA ALA A 396 -23.20 -39.66 -4.33
C ALA A 396 -21.86 -38.98 -4.72
N ALA A 397 -21.88 -37.68 -5.02
CA ALA A 397 -20.67 -36.90 -5.30
C ALA A 397 -19.75 -36.84 -4.07
N LEU A 398 -20.28 -36.54 -2.88
CA LEU A 398 -19.49 -36.46 -1.64
C LEU A 398 -18.92 -37.82 -1.22
N LYS A 399 -19.67 -38.93 -1.42
CA LYS A 399 -19.15 -40.29 -1.20
C LYS A 399 -17.96 -40.61 -2.10
N ARG A 400 -17.99 -40.21 -3.37
CA ARG A 400 -16.86 -40.37 -4.31
C ARG A 400 -15.62 -39.60 -3.86
N VAL A 401 -15.79 -38.37 -3.35
CA VAL A 401 -14.68 -37.55 -2.84
C VAL A 401 -14.08 -38.12 -1.56
N THR A 402 -14.90 -38.69 -0.67
CA THR A 402 -14.45 -39.21 0.63
C THR A 402 -13.77 -40.58 0.58
N HIS A 403 -14.12 -41.44 -0.39
CA HIS A 403 -13.60 -42.81 -0.47
C HIS A 403 -12.41 -42.99 -1.42
N GLY A 404 -11.88 -41.89 -1.95
CA GLY A 404 -10.62 -41.88 -2.70
C GLY A 404 -10.75 -42.37 -4.14
N SER A 405 -10.40 -41.46 -5.05
CA SER A 405 -9.59 -41.81 -6.22
C SER A 405 -8.12 -41.73 -5.81
#